data_AF-A0A8D8SZT8-F1
#
_entry.id   AF-A0A8D8SZT8-F1
#
_cell.length_a   1.000
_cell.length_b   1.000
_cell.length_c   1.000
_cell.angle_alpha   90.00
_cell.angle_beta   90.00
_cell.angle_gamma   90.00
#
_symmetry.space_group_name_H-M   'P 1'
#
loop_
_entity.id
_entity.type
_entity.pdbx_description
1 polymer ?
#
loop_
_entity_poly.entity_id
_entity_poly.type
_entity_poly.pdbx_seq_one_letter_code
_entity_poly.pdbx_strand_id
1 'polypeptide(L)'
;MRLLFRSCIPGGKKYVALIMNDANDKKLGNPGDKKSDNNAAADEKISQESRLIRPQTLKVAKASPEPDTLSNFSTCSTDLDENEIRRQLLADKWRQLFDKYDSEGFGEIPWDDFIEVLKTPDFIQAITPNKRDILLDRALERKTTAITFQDFVNIMSGKRSRSFKCAIHSRDGEVTSENDFHILYKEPPLFQKMVHLIAEEFLTEGRDRKYYADHYTCCPPPVFILFITILELGFFTYYTISTGDLSPLGTVPIDSVFIYRPDKRSEVWRFLFYMVLHAGWLHLIFNLLVQLLVGLPLEMVHGSLRIGVVYMAGVLAGSLGTSVIDSDVFLVGASGGVYALLAAHLANVLLNYNQMEFGIVRLLAIFVVASADVGFAVYNRYAGELVGAGPPVSYVAHLTGALAGLTIGLLVLKNFEQKLREQLMWWIALGVYAACTIFAVIYNVTSPSYTYAT
;
A
#
# COMPACT_ATOMS: atom_id res chain seq x y z
N MET A 1 0.36 14.15 -3.94
CA MET A 1 -0.14 15.25 -4.82
C MET A 1 -0.15 14.82 -6.28
N ARG A 2 -0.96 13.79 -6.64
CA ARG A 2 -1.12 13.28 -8.03
C ARG A 2 -2.51 12.66 -8.29
N LEU A 3 -3.55 13.13 -7.58
CA LEU A 3 -4.90 12.57 -7.67
C LEU A 3 -6.04 13.61 -7.72
N LEU A 4 -5.74 14.89 -8.03
CA LEU A 4 -6.76 15.95 -8.02
C LEU A 4 -6.97 16.73 -9.32
N PHE A 5 -6.42 16.31 -10.46
CA PHE A 5 -6.72 16.96 -11.74
C PHE A 5 -6.89 15.95 -12.87
N ARG A 6 -8.13 15.50 -13.08
CA ARG A 6 -8.65 15.12 -14.40
C ARG A 6 -10.19 15.10 -14.36
N SER A 7 -10.78 16.28 -14.53
CA SER A 7 -12.13 16.42 -15.05
C SER A 7 -12.07 16.98 -16.47
N CYS A 8 -12.97 16.47 -17.30
CA CYS A 8 -13.54 17.07 -18.51
C CYS A 8 -12.70 17.06 -19.81
N ILE A 9 -13.30 16.47 -20.85
CA ILE A 9 -13.48 17.01 -22.22
C ILE A 9 -14.66 16.22 -22.90
N PRO A 10 -15.41 16.79 -23.87
CA PRO A 10 -16.89 16.78 -23.89
C PRO A 10 -17.56 16.08 -25.11
N GLY A 11 -18.90 15.97 -25.02
CA GLY A 11 -19.85 15.76 -26.13
C GLY A 11 -20.33 14.32 -26.29
N GLY A 12 -21.61 13.94 -26.22
CA GLY A 12 -22.88 14.66 -26.30
C GLY A 12 -23.72 14.10 -27.45
N LYS A 13 -24.69 13.21 -27.16
CA LYS A 13 -26.05 13.16 -27.75
C LYS A 13 -26.87 11.94 -27.27
N LYS A 14 -27.99 12.27 -26.60
CA LYS A 14 -29.35 11.70 -26.66
C LYS A 14 -29.53 10.18 -26.58
N TYR A 15 -30.20 9.70 -25.52
CA TYR A 15 -31.60 9.23 -25.59
C TYR A 15 -32.18 9.17 -24.17
N VAL A 16 -33.25 9.94 -23.93
CA VAL A 16 -34.14 9.84 -22.77
C VAL A 16 -35.52 9.60 -23.33
N ALA A 17 -36.15 8.46 -22.99
CA ALA A 17 -37.59 8.31 -22.79
C ALA A 17 -37.93 6.87 -22.38
N LEU A 18 -38.93 6.74 -21.50
CA LEU A 18 -39.81 5.57 -21.25
C LEU A 18 -39.15 4.40 -20.47
N ILE A 19 -39.64 3.89 -19.33
CA ILE A 19 -40.99 3.80 -18.75
C ILE A 19 -40.87 3.69 -17.21
N MET A 20 -41.63 4.51 -16.47
CA MET A 20 -42.14 4.15 -15.14
C MET A 20 -43.41 3.32 -15.34
N ASN A 21 -43.48 2.15 -14.69
CA ASN A 21 -44.67 1.50 -14.12
C ASN A 21 -44.31 0.03 -13.88
N ASP A 22 -44.08 -0.38 -12.64
CA ASP A 22 -45.17 -0.99 -11.86
C ASP A 22 -44.67 -1.23 -10.43
N ALA A 23 -45.41 -0.71 -9.47
CA ALA A 23 -45.23 -0.92 -8.05
C ALA A 23 -46.57 -1.40 -7.48
N ASN A 24 -46.48 -2.38 -6.57
CA ASN A 24 -47.53 -3.12 -5.87
C ASN A 24 -48.07 -4.31 -6.69
N ASP A 25 -48.03 -5.54 -6.18
CA ASP A 25 -48.58 -5.91 -4.88
C ASP A 25 -48.16 -7.33 -4.43
N LYS A 26 -48.29 -7.57 -3.11
CA LYS A 26 -48.32 -8.87 -2.37
C LYS A 26 -47.08 -9.37 -1.60
N LYS A 27 -47.06 -8.93 -0.33
CA LYS A 27 -47.04 -9.65 0.97
C LYS A 27 -46.57 -11.13 1.08
N LEU A 28 -45.69 -11.30 2.09
CA LEU A 28 -45.58 -12.33 3.17
C LEU A 28 -45.66 -13.84 2.86
N GLY A 29 -44.63 -14.58 3.32
CA GLY A 29 -44.74 -16.01 3.70
C GLY A 29 -43.39 -16.70 3.91
N ASN A 30 -43.12 -17.17 5.13
CA ASN A 30 -41.93 -17.88 5.61
C ASN A 30 -41.84 -19.35 5.09
N PRO A 31 -40.72 -20.09 5.31
CA PRO A 31 -40.32 -21.29 4.58
C PRO A 31 -40.83 -22.61 5.20
N GLY A 32 -40.83 -23.68 4.42
CA GLY A 32 -41.03 -25.05 4.92
C GLY A 32 -41.10 -26.14 3.86
N ASP A 33 -40.06 -26.98 3.83
CA ASP A 33 -40.02 -28.44 3.60
C ASP A 33 -40.73 -29.13 2.41
N LYS A 34 -39.92 -29.83 1.59
CA LYS A 34 -39.92 -31.28 1.25
C LYS A 34 -39.30 -31.49 -0.14
N LYS A 35 -38.12 -32.11 -0.25
CA LYS A 35 -37.78 -33.55 -0.37
C LYS A 35 -38.21 -34.25 -1.68
N SER A 36 -37.20 -34.94 -2.23
CA SER A 36 -37.17 -36.17 -3.05
C SER A 36 -37.50 -36.14 -4.55
N ASP A 37 -36.44 -36.45 -5.31
CA ASP A 37 -36.31 -37.54 -6.29
C ASP A 37 -37.18 -37.53 -7.57
N ASN A 38 -36.54 -37.43 -8.75
CA ASN A 38 -36.13 -38.63 -9.48
C ASN A 38 -35.47 -38.34 -10.85
N ASN A 39 -34.68 -39.32 -11.22
CA ASN A 39 -33.80 -39.47 -12.37
C ASN A 39 -34.50 -39.55 -13.74
N ALA A 40 -33.75 -39.09 -14.74
CA ALA A 40 -33.42 -39.74 -16.01
C ALA A 40 -34.48 -40.05 -17.09
N ALA A 41 -33.96 -39.96 -18.31
CA ALA A 41 -34.42 -40.50 -19.59
C ALA A 41 -35.39 -39.63 -20.41
N ALA A 42 -34.87 -39.01 -21.46
CA ALA A 42 -35.20 -39.38 -22.84
C ALA A 42 -34.37 -38.56 -23.83
N ASP A 43 -33.28 -39.17 -24.30
CA ASP A 43 -32.71 -38.92 -25.62
C ASP A 43 -33.71 -39.31 -26.73
N GLU A 44 -33.44 -38.81 -27.93
CA GLU A 44 -34.05 -39.12 -29.23
C GLU A 44 -35.39 -38.44 -29.60
N LYS A 45 -35.28 -37.32 -30.32
CA LYS A 45 -35.91 -37.23 -31.65
C LYS A 45 -35.16 -36.29 -32.60
N ILE A 46 -34.27 -36.95 -33.34
CA ILE A 46 -33.82 -36.74 -34.72
C ILE A 46 -34.57 -35.68 -35.55
N SER A 47 -33.76 -34.79 -36.13
CA SER A 47 -33.77 -34.31 -37.52
C SER A 47 -35.12 -33.99 -38.17
N GLN A 48 -35.34 -32.71 -38.47
CA GLN A 48 -35.70 -32.21 -39.81
C GLN A 48 -35.92 -30.69 -39.74
N GLU A 49 -35.00 -29.91 -40.30
CA GLU A 49 -35.33 -28.82 -41.25
C GLU A 49 -34.05 -28.13 -41.70
N SER A 50 -33.59 -28.53 -42.88
CA SER A 50 -32.69 -27.75 -43.72
C SER A 50 -33.52 -27.21 -44.90
N ARG A 51 -33.55 -25.89 -45.12
CA ARG A 51 -33.28 -25.27 -46.45
C ARG A 51 -33.67 -23.78 -46.57
N LEU A 52 -32.83 -23.07 -47.36
CA LEU A 52 -32.99 -21.75 -48.02
C LEU A 52 -32.84 -20.54 -47.08
N ILE A 53 -31.99 -19.51 -47.32
CA ILE A 53 -31.79 -18.67 -48.53
C ILE A 53 -30.34 -18.09 -48.59
N ARG A 54 -29.88 -17.79 -49.82
CA ARG A 54 -28.56 -17.34 -50.32
C ARG A 54 -28.00 -15.96 -49.84
N PRO A 55 -26.69 -15.68 -50.09
CA PRO A 55 -25.99 -14.46 -49.71
C PRO A 55 -26.04 -13.35 -50.80
N GLN A 56 -25.98 -12.08 -50.38
CA GLN A 56 -25.74 -10.93 -51.28
C GLN A 56 -24.34 -10.33 -51.06
N THR A 57 -23.58 -10.31 -52.16
CA THR A 57 -22.34 -9.57 -52.41
C THR A 57 -22.61 -8.06 -52.57
N LEU A 58 -21.74 -7.20 -52.05
CA LEU A 58 -21.66 -5.79 -52.50
C LEU A 58 -20.21 -5.34 -52.77
N LYS A 59 -20.13 -4.41 -53.71
CA LYS A 59 -19.05 -4.13 -54.66
C LYS A 59 -17.89 -3.30 -54.13
N VAL A 60 -16.73 -3.53 -54.74
CA VAL A 60 -15.53 -2.69 -54.79
C VAL A 60 -15.81 -1.40 -55.58
N ALA A 61 -15.31 -0.26 -55.11
CA ALA A 61 -15.08 0.93 -55.91
C ALA A 61 -13.68 1.52 -55.58
N LYS A 62 -12.98 1.93 -56.64
CA LYS A 62 -11.56 2.30 -56.70
C LYS A 62 -11.49 3.78 -57.13
N ALA A 63 -10.68 4.59 -56.44
CA ALA A 63 -10.27 5.93 -56.90
C ALA A 63 -8.83 6.22 -56.46
N SER A 64 -8.06 6.84 -57.36
CA SER A 64 -6.58 7.01 -57.35
C SER A 64 -6.19 8.48 -56.94
N PRO A 65 -4.92 8.95 -57.06
CA PRO A 65 -4.11 9.41 -55.90
C PRO A 65 -3.58 10.87 -55.97
N GLU A 66 -2.75 11.24 -54.98
CA GLU A 66 -1.76 12.38 -54.87
C GLU A 66 -2.08 13.57 -53.92
N PRO A 67 -1.08 14.36 -53.44
CA PRO A 67 0.10 13.95 -52.65
C PRO A 67 0.40 14.87 -51.42
N ASP A 68 1.38 14.47 -50.61
CA ASP A 68 2.24 15.22 -49.65
C ASP A 68 1.64 16.05 -48.48
N THR A 69 1.96 15.64 -47.25
CA THR A 69 2.83 16.41 -46.34
C THR A 69 3.28 15.59 -45.12
N LEU A 70 4.56 15.73 -44.81
CA LEU A 70 5.35 14.98 -43.85
C LEU A 70 5.13 15.45 -42.39
N SER A 71 5.42 14.55 -41.45
CA SER A 71 5.76 14.75 -40.03
C SER A 71 4.63 14.80 -38.98
N ASN A 72 4.45 13.68 -38.27
CA ASN A 72 4.81 13.64 -36.84
C ASN A 72 4.81 12.19 -36.32
N PHE A 73 5.97 11.79 -35.81
CA PHE A 73 6.21 10.58 -35.03
C PHE A 73 5.26 10.55 -33.83
N SER A 74 4.46 9.49 -33.72
CA SER A 74 3.71 9.11 -32.52
C SER A 74 4.25 7.76 -32.07
N THR A 75 5.21 7.80 -31.14
CA THR A 75 5.70 6.68 -30.36
C THR A 75 4.57 6.14 -29.48
N CYS A 76 3.89 5.09 -29.94
CA CYS A 76 3.01 4.24 -29.12
C CYS A 76 2.83 2.87 -29.80
N SER A 77 3.91 2.08 -29.90
CA SER A 77 3.83 0.70 -30.40
C SER A 77 5.05 -0.19 -30.08
N THR A 78 6.09 0.30 -29.40
CA THR A 78 7.39 -0.41 -29.31
C THR A 78 7.39 -1.62 -28.36
N ASP A 79 6.62 -1.62 -27.27
CA ASP A 79 6.75 -2.68 -26.25
C ASP A 79 6.02 -3.99 -26.62
N LEU A 80 5.01 -3.92 -27.49
CA LEU A 80 4.33 -5.11 -28.03
C LEU A 80 5.11 -5.73 -29.19
N ASP A 81 5.83 -4.91 -29.96
CA ASP A 81 6.60 -5.36 -31.12
C ASP A 81 7.95 -5.99 -30.68
N GLU A 82 8.65 -5.42 -29.70
CA GLU A 82 9.91 -5.98 -29.21
C GLU A 82 9.77 -7.38 -28.60
N ASN A 83 8.68 -7.64 -27.87
CA ASN A 83 8.44 -8.95 -27.27
C ASN A 83 8.08 -10.01 -28.31
N GLU A 84 7.36 -9.62 -29.36
CA GLU A 84 7.03 -10.50 -30.49
C GLU A 84 8.28 -10.79 -31.34
N ILE A 85 9.08 -9.76 -31.63
CA ILE A 85 10.36 -9.87 -32.34
C ILE A 85 11.35 -10.72 -31.54
N ARG A 86 11.46 -10.51 -30.22
CA ARG A 86 12.30 -11.33 -29.35
C ARG A 86 11.81 -12.77 -29.29
N ARG A 87 10.49 -13.00 -29.33
CA ARG A 87 9.89 -14.34 -29.39
C ARG A 87 10.20 -15.04 -30.71
N GLN A 88 10.11 -14.34 -31.83
CA GLN A 88 10.48 -14.86 -33.15
C GLN A 88 11.99 -15.14 -33.23
N LEU A 89 12.84 -14.20 -32.78
CA LEU A 89 14.29 -14.39 -32.69
C LEU A 89 14.68 -15.58 -31.80
N LEU A 90 14.01 -15.76 -30.66
CA LEU A 90 14.23 -16.91 -29.79
C LEU A 90 13.75 -18.20 -30.46
N ALA A 91 12.58 -18.19 -31.13
CA ALA A 91 12.08 -19.34 -31.87
C ALA A 91 13.04 -19.74 -32.99
N ASP A 92 13.61 -18.78 -33.73
CA ASP A 92 14.57 -19.01 -34.80
C ASP A 92 15.88 -19.62 -34.26
N LYS A 93 16.42 -19.09 -33.16
CA LYS A 93 17.61 -19.67 -32.50
C LYS A 93 17.37 -21.11 -32.03
N TRP A 94 16.23 -21.38 -31.41
CA TRP A 94 15.90 -22.72 -30.92
C TRP A 94 15.58 -23.68 -32.05
N ARG A 95 14.98 -23.21 -33.14
CA ARG A 95 14.74 -23.98 -34.37
C ARG A 95 16.06 -24.42 -35.00
N GLN A 96 17.00 -23.50 -35.18
CA GLN A 96 18.34 -23.81 -35.69
C GLN A 96 19.07 -24.85 -34.84
N LEU A 97 18.98 -24.73 -33.51
CA LEU A 97 19.60 -25.69 -32.61
C LEU A 97 18.91 -27.07 -32.69
N PHE A 98 17.59 -27.11 -32.74
CA PHE A 98 16.82 -28.36 -32.79
C PHE A 98 17.01 -29.09 -34.12
N ASP A 99 16.96 -28.37 -35.24
CA ASP A 99 17.11 -28.93 -36.59
C ASP A 99 18.48 -29.54 -36.85
N LYS A 100 19.51 -29.09 -36.12
CA LYS A 100 20.84 -29.72 -36.18
C LYS A 100 20.82 -31.19 -35.75
N TYR A 101 19.86 -31.57 -34.92
CA TYR A 101 19.74 -32.92 -34.34
C TYR A 101 18.46 -33.65 -34.77
N ASP A 102 17.57 -32.98 -35.52
CA ASP A 102 16.45 -33.59 -36.23
C ASP A 102 16.89 -33.95 -37.66
N SER A 103 17.59 -35.07 -37.79
CA SER A 103 18.14 -35.53 -39.07
C SER A 103 17.08 -35.81 -40.14
N GLU A 104 15.84 -36.06 -39.72
CA GLU A 104 14.74 -36.42 -40.61
C GLU A 104 13.85 -35.21 -40.95
N GLY A 105 13.94 -34.11 -40.20
CA GLY A 105 13.22 -32.86 -40.44
C GLY A 105 11.73 -32.93 -40.12
N PHE A 106 11.29 -33.94 -39.37
CA PHE A 106 9.89 -34.13 -39.00
C PHE A 106 9.43 -33.22 -37.86
N GLY A 107 10.36 -32.49 -37.23
CA GLY A 107 10.09 -31.68 -36.05
C GLY A 107 10.02 -32.48 -34.77
N GLU A 108 10.57 -33.70 -34.76
CA GLU A 108 10.61 -34.59 -33.59
C GLU A 108 11.97 -35.30 -33.51
N ILE A 109 12.49 -35.50 -32.30
CA ILE A 109 13.72 -36.26 -32.05
C ILE A 109 13.38 -37.43 -31.12
N PRO A 110 13.65 -38.69 -31.47
CA PRO A 110 13.46 -39.82 -30.58
C PRO A 110 14.15 -39.59 -29.24
N TRP A 111 13.51 -39.99 -28.12
CA TRP A 111 14.05 -39.66 -26.79
C TRP A 111 15.43 -40.26 -26.53
N ASP A 112 15.71 -41.45 -27.05
CA ASP A 112 16.99 -42.11 -26.87
C ASP A 112 18.11 -41.34 -27.57
N ASP A 113 17.84 -40.80 -28.77
CA ASP A 113 18.77 -39.91 -29.48
C ASP A 113 18.89 -38.56 -28.77
N PHE A 114 17.78 -38.01 -28.28
CA PHE A 114 17.77 -36.72 -27.60
C PHE A 114 18.58 -36.75 -26.29
N ILE A 115 18.59 -37.87 -25.55
CA ILE A 115 19.44 -38.04 -24.36
C ILE A 115 20.92 -37.95 -24.72
N GLU A 116 21.34 -38.46 -25.88
CA GLU A 116 22.70 -38.28 -26.37
C GLU A 116 22.97 -36.84 -26.81
N VAL A 117 21.98 -36.16 -27.42
CA VAL A 117 22.06 -34.74 -27.75
C VAL A 117 22.32 -33.87 -26.50
N LEU A 118 21.68 -34.17 -25.37
CA LEU A 118 21.88 -33.45 -24.09
C LEU A 118 23.34 -33.48 -23.59
N LYS A 119 24.14 -34.47 -24.03
CA LYS A 119 25.55 -34.64 -23.66
C LYS A 119 26.51 -33.96 -24.64
N THR A 120 26.03 -33.51 -25.81
CA THR A 120 26.91 -32.93 -26.82
C THR A 120 27.46 -31.55 -26.38
N PRO A 121 28.75 -31.25 -26.62
CA PRO A 121 29.37 -29.99 -26.17
C PRO A 121 28.63 -28.74 -26.64
N ASP A 122 28.15 -28.77 -27.89
CA ASP A 122 27.42 -27.66 -28.51
C ASP A 122 26.09 -27.39 -27.81
N PHE A 123 25.35 -28.44 -27.44
CA PHE A 123 24.06 -28.33 -26.74
C PHE A 123 24.24 -27.88 -25.28
N ILE A 124 25.31 -28.37 -24.62
CA ILE A 124 25.73 -27.94 -23.29
C ILE A 124 26.06 -26.44 -23.25
N GLN A 125 26.72 -25.92 -24.28
CA GLN A 125 27.06 -24.50 -24.40
C GLN A 125 25.84 -23.64 -24.73
N ALA A 126 24.89 -24.17 -25.52
CA ALA A 126 23.71 -23.42 -25.97
C ALA A 126 22.60 -23.30 -24.90
N ILE A 127 22.53 -24.24 -23.93
CA ILE A 127 21.43 -24.35 -22.96
C ILE A 127 21.94 -24.31 -21.52
N THR A 128 21.32 -23.45 -20.69
CA THR A 128 21.64 -23.32 -19.26
C THR A 128 21.41 -24.63 -18.49
N PRO A 129 22.22 -24.95 -17.46
CA PRO A 129 22.12 -26.20 -16.70
C PRO A 129 20.70 -26.55 -16.26
N ASN A 130 19.99 -25.61 -15.60
CA ASN A 130 18.62 -25.82 -15.13
C ASN A 130 17.63 -26.26 -16.22
N LYS A 131 17.80 -25.81 -17.46
CA LYS A 131 16.90 -26.19 -18.57
C LYS A 131 17.26 -27.56 -19.14
N ARG A 132 18.55 -27.93 -19.10
CA ARG A 132 19.00 -29.27 -19.45
C ARG A 132 18.51 -30.29 -18.43
N ASP A 133 18.51 -29.95 -17.15
CA ASP A 133 17.97 -30.81 -16.10
C ASP A 133 16.46 -31.08 -16.31
N ILE A 134 15.67 -30.03 -16.61
CA ILE A 134 14.24 -30.18 -16.93
C ILE A 134 14.02 -31.05 -18.17
N LEU A 135 14.85 -30.91 -19.21
CA LEU A 135 14.78 -31.72 -20.42
C LEU A 135 15.14 -33.18 -20.15
N LEU A 136 16.14 -33.41 -19.29
CA LEU A 136 16.56 -34.75 -18.87
C LEU A 136 15.48 -35.44 -18.04
N ASP A 137 14.92 -34.75 -17.04
CA ASP A 137 13.81 -35.27 -16.22
C ASP A 137 12.62 -35.65 -17.11
N ARG A 138 12.30 -34.83 -18.11
CA ARG A 138 11.21 -35.13 -19.06
C ARG A 138 11.52 -36.30 -19.97
N ALA A 139 12.78 -36.54 -20.32
CA ALA A 139 13.22 -37.71 -21.08
C ALA A 139 13.15 -39.00 -20.23
N LEU A 140 13.38 -38.89 -18.92
CA LEU A 140 13.28 -40.00 -17.97
C LEU A 140 11.82 -40.34 -17.63
N GLU A 141 10.95 -39.33 -17.54
CA GLU A 141 9.51 -39.48 -17.28
C GLU A 141 8.66 -39.56 -18.57
N ARG A 142 9.29 -39.87 -19.71
CA ARG A 142 8.66 -39.80 -21.03
C ARG A 142 7.43 -40.72 -21.14
N LYS A 143 6.34 -40.16 -21.68
CA LYS A 143 5.13 -40.91 -22.10
C LYS A 143 5.01 -41.04 -23.62
N THR A 144 5.79 -40.26 -24.35
CA THR A 144 5.85 -40.24 -25.82
C THR A 144 7.12 -40.94 -26.29
N THR A 145 7.16 -41.31 -27.57
CA THR A 145 8.34 -41.94 -28.22
C THR A 145 9.42 -40.93 -28.59
N ALA A 146 9.04 -39.68 -28.82
CA ALA A 146 9.93 -38.59 -29.22
C ALA A 146 9.60 -37.27 -28.49
N ILE A 147 10.58 -36.36 -28.46
CA ILE A 147 10.36 -34.95 -28.10
C ILE A 147 10.05 -34.14 -29.36
N THR A 148 8.96 -33.38 -29.32
CA THR A 148 8.61 -32.47 -30.42
C THR A 148 9.34 -31.14 -30.30
N PHE A 149 9.53 -30.44 -31.43
CA PHE A 149 10.06 -29.07 -31.41
C PHE A 149 9.22 -28.16 -30.53
N GLN A 150 7.90 -28.34 -30.51
CA GLN A 150 6.99 -27.54 -29.69
C GLN A 150 7.19 -27.78 -28.19
N ASP A 151 7.40 -29.04 -27.77
CA ASP A 151 7.74 -29.38 -26.38
C ASP A 151 9.06 -28.74 -25.95
N PHE A 152 10.08 -28.85 -26.81
CA PHE A 152 11.39 -28.26 -26.60
C PHE A 152 11.28 -26.73 -26.41
N VAL A 153 10.61 -26.03 -27.32
CA VAL A 153 10.46 -24.56 -27.23
C VAL A 153 9.62 -24.14 -26.03
N ASN A 154 8.63 -24.93 -25.60
CA ASN A 154 7.85 -24.60 -24.39
C ASN A 154 8.73 -24.55 -23.15
N ILE A 155 9.68 -25.48 -23.03
CA ILE A 155 10.68 -25.51 -21.95
C ILE A 155 11.67 -24.35 -22.10
N MET A 156 12.14 -24.11 -23.33
CA MET A 156 13.12 -23.06 -23.62
C MET A 156 12.57 -21.65 -23.47
N SER A 157 11.28 -21.42 -23.73
CA SER A 157 10.59 -20.13 -23.58
C SER A 157 10.05 -19.89 -22.17
N GLY A 158 10.08 -20.89 -21.28
CA GLY A 158 9.52 -20.79 -19.94
C GLY A 158 7.98 -20.72 -19.93
N LYS A 159 7.31 -21.10 -21.02
CA LYS A 159 5.85 -21.23 -21.07
C LYS A 159 5.45 -22.38 -20.15
N ARG A 160 4.99 -22.04 -18.94
CA ARG A 160 4.37 -22.97 -17.98
C ARG A 160 3.26 -23.77 -18.68
N SER A 161 3.23 -25.08 -18.45
CA SER A 161 2.26 -26.00 -19.06
C SER A 161 0.82 -25.55 -18.76
N ARG A 162 -0.12 -25.88 -19.66
CA ARG A 162 -1.55 -25.61 -19.46
C ARG A 162 -2.05 -26.17 -18.12
N SER A 163 -1.57 -27.35 -17.72
CA SER A 163 -1.86 -27.96 -16.43
C SER A 163 -1.31 -27.18 -15.24
N PHE A 164 -0.09 -26.62 -15.33
CA PHE A 164 0.48 -25.78 -14.28
C PHE A 164 -0.26 -24.44 -14.16
N LYS A 165 -0.67 -23.84 -15.29
CA LYS A 165 -1.54 -22.66 -15.27
C LYS A 165 -2.88 -22.98 -14.62
N CYS A 166 -3.54 -24.08 -15.01
CA CYS A 166 -4.78 -24.51 -14.37
C CYS A 166 -4.62 -24.79 -12.86
N ALA A 167 -3.50 -25.37 -12.42
CA ALA A 167 -3.24 -25.61 -11.00
C ALA A 167 -3.04 -24.30 -10.19
N ILE A 168 -2.43 -23.28 -10.79
CA ILE A 168 -2.31 -21.95 -10.18
C ILE A 168 -3.67 -21.24 -10.15
N HIS A 169 -4.42 -21.24 -11.25
CA HIS A 169 -5.69 -20.51 -11.35
C HIS A 169 -6.86 -21.21 -10.65
N SER A 170 -6.82 -22.53 -10.47
CA SER A 170 -7.79 -23.25 -9.62
C SER A 170 -7.58 -22.98 -8.13
N ARG A 171 -6.35 -22.70 -7.71
CA ARG A 171 -6.04 -22.26 -6.34
C ARG A 171 -6.56 -20.85 -6.07
N ASP A 172 -6.50 -19.99 -7.07
CA ASP A 172 -6.89 -18.58 -6.95
C ASP A 172 -8.39 -18.35 -7.30
N GLY A 173 -9.14 -19.40 -7.67
CA GLY A 173 -10.60 -19.37 -7.85
C GLY A 173 -11.12 -18.74 -9.14
N GLU A 174 -10.27 -18.52 -10.14
CA GLU A 174 -10.55 -17.66 -11.31
C GLU A 174 -10.92 -18.41 -12.60
N VAL A 175 -11.32 -19.69 -12.53
CA VAL A 175 -11.65 -20.47 -13.74
C VAL A 175 -13.13 -20.83 -13.79
N THR A 176 -13.84 -20.23 -14.75
CA THR A 176 -15.16 -20.69 -15.21
C THR A 176 -15.03 -21.24 -16.64
N SER A 177 -14.86 -22.56 -16.75
CA SER A 177 -14.81 -23.37 -17.98
C SER A 177 -13.43 -23.60 -18.63
N GLU A 178 -13.25 -24.83 -19.14
CA GLU A 178 -12.01 -25.35 -19.74
C GLU A 178 -11.69 -24.78 -21.14
N ASN A 179 -12.65 -24.08 -21.75
CA ASN A 179 -12.60 -23.66 -23.16
C ASN A 179 -12.59 -22.14 -23.36
N ASP A 180 -12.80 -21.34 -22.31
CA ASP A 180 -12.83 -19.89 -22.42
C ASP A 180 -11.91 -19.27 -21.36
N PHE A 181 -10.63 -19.13 -21.70
CA PHE A 181 -9.62 -18.47 -20.86
C PHE A 181 -9.74 -16.95 -20.96
N HIS A 182 -10.91 -16.41 -20.66
CA HIS A 182 -10.99 -15.04 -20.20
C HIS A 182 -10.70 -15.03 -18.71
N ILE A 183 -9.46 -14.68 -18.37
CA ILE A 183 -9.09 -14.28 -17.00
C ILE A 183 -9.98 -13.08 -16.69
N LEU A 184 -11.08 -13.34 -15.99
CA LEU A 184 -11.87 -12.29 -15.37
C LEU A 184 -11.00 -11.75 -14.23
N TYR A 185 -10.16 -10.77 -14.54
CA TYR A 185 -9.54 -9.93 -13.52
C TYR A 185 -10.68 -9.23 -12.79
N LYS A 186 -11.20 -9.87 -11.75
CA LYS A 186 -12.13 -9.22 -10.85
C LYS A 186 -11.28 -8.21 -10.10
N GLU A 187 -11.45 -6.93 -10.43
CA GLU A 187 -10.69 -5.90 -9.73
C GLU A 187 -10.84 -6.09 -8.22
N PRO A 188 -9.72 -6.12 -7.47
CA PRO A 188 -9.80 -6.32 -6.03
C PRO A 188 -10.65 -5.19 -5.42
N PRO A 189 -11.43 -5.50 -4.37
CA PRO A 189 -12.20 -4.47 -3.68
C PRO A 189 -11.28 -3.37 -3.17
N LEU A 190 -11.83 -2.15 -3.04
CA LEU A 190 -11.06 -0.97 -2.59
C LEU A 190 -10.29 -1.23 -1.29
N PHE A 191 -10.87 -1.99 -0.37
CA PHE A 191 -10.23 -2.40 0.88
C PHE A 191 -8.96 -3.23 0.64
N GLN A 192 -9.01 -4.22 -0.24
CA GLN A 192 -7.84 -5.06 -0.54
C GLN A 192 -6.76 -4.26 -1.29
N LYS A 193 -7.17 -3.34 -2.18
CA LYS A 193 -6.25 -2.37 -2.81
C LYS A 193 -5.57 -1.48 -1.76
N MET A 194 -6.31 -0.97 -0.78
CA MET A 194 -5.77 -0.17 0.32
C MET A 194 -4.79 -0.96 1.17
N VAL A 195 -5.11 -2.21 1.55
CA VAL A 195 -4.22 -3.08 2.33
C VAL A 195 -2.93 -3.37 1.55
N HIS A 196 -3.03 -3.62 0.24
CA HIS A 196 -1.86 -3.79 -0.63
C HIS A 196 -0.97 -2.53 -0.62
N LEU A 197 -1.56 -1.34 -0.79
CA LEU A 197 -0.81 -0.07 -0.74
C LEU A 197 -0.12 0.13 0.62
N ILE A 198 -0.81 -0.18 1.72
CA ILE A 198 -0.24 -0.09 3.07
C ILE A 198 0.92 -1.08 3.24
N ALA A 199 0.78 -2.31 2.73
CA ALA A 199 1.83 -3.31 2.77
C ALA A 199 3.08 -2.81 2.01
N GLU A 200 2.91 -2.29 0.80
CA GLU A 200 4.02 -1.72 0.01
C GLU A 200 4.64 -0.47 0.64
N GLU A 201 3.86 0.29 1.40
CA GLU A 201 4.32 1.50 2.06
C GLU A 201 5.13 1.20 3.33
N PHE A 202 4.72 0.22 4.14
CA PHE A 202 5.26 0.01 5.49
C PHE A 202 6.06 -1.29 5.67
N LEU A 203 5.86 -2.31 4.83
CA LEU A 203 6.61 -3.58 4.88
C LEU A 203 7.80 -3.61 3.93
N THR A 204 8.84 -4.30 4.35
CA THR A 204 10.18 -4.22 3.76
C THR A 204 10.40 -5.34 2.75
N GLU A 205 10.01 -6.58 3.08
CA GLU A 205 10.15 -7.74 2.21
C GLU A 205 8.96 -7.97 1.29
N GLY A 206 9.24 -8.30 0.01
CA GLY A 206 8.20 -8.61 -0.97
C GLY A 206 7.34 -9.83 -0.59
N ARG A 207 7.92 -10.81 0.12
CA ARG A 207 7.17 -11.97 0.63
C ARG A 207 6.17 -11.55 1.71
N ASP A 208 6.61 -10.72 2.65
CA ASP A 208 5.77 -10.23 3.75
C ASP A 208 4.68 -9.30 3.25
N ARG A 209 4.98 -8.44 2.27
CA ARG A 209 3.98 -7.58 1.60
C ARG A 209 2.81 -8.40 1.08
N LYS A 210 3.12 -9.42 0.26
CA LYS A 210 2.11 -10.30 -0.33
C LYS A 210 1.38 -11.12 0.73
N TYR A 211 2.11 -11.74 1.64
CA TYR A 211 1.52 -12.54 2.72
C TYR A 211 0.55 -11.71 3.58
N TYR A 212 1.00 -10.54 4.03
CA TYR A 212 0.18 -9.63 4.82
C TYR A 212 -1.07 -9.20 4.05
N ALA A 213 -0.92 -8.80 2.79
CA ALA A 213 -2.02 -8.27 2.03
C ALA A 213 -3.05 -9.33 1.57
N ASP A 214 -2.63 -10.58 1.45
CA ASP A 214 -3.50 -11.73 1.16
C ASP A 214 -4.22 -12.27 2.42
N HIS A 215 -3.65 -12.08 3.62
CA HIS A 215 -4.16 -12.66 4.89
C HIS A 215 -4.66 -11.64 5.91
N TYR A 216 -4.67 -10.34 5.60
CA TYR A 216 -5.13 -9.32 6.52
C TYR A 216 -6.64 -9.45 6.80
N THR A 217 -7.01 -9.68 8.06
CA THR A 217 -8.40 -9.96 8.48
C THR A 217 -9.02 -8.85 9.34
N CYS A 218 -8.48 -7.62 9.31
CA CYS A 218 -8.88 -6.52 10.22
C CYS A 218 -8.82 -6.88 11.72
N CYS A 219 -8.16 -7.98 12.07
CA CYS A 219 -8.10 -8.53 13.42
C CYS A 219 -6.62 -8.70 13.83
N PRO A 220 -6.14 -7.97 14.85
CA PRO A 220 -6.85 -6.95 15.63
C PRO A 220 -7.10 -5.66 14.83
N PRO A 221 -8.25 -4.99 15.00
CA PRO A 221 -8.53 -3.73 14.32
C PRO A 221 -7.63 -2.60 14.83
N PRO A 222 -7.35 -1.57 14.01
CA PRO A 222 -6.57 -0.41 14.44
C PRO A 222 -7.40 0.49 15.36
N VAL A 223 -7.45 0.14 16.66
CA VAL A 223 -8.29 0.81 17.65
C VAL A 223 -7.68 2.06 18.27
N PHE A 224 -6.36 2.12 18.44
CA PHE A 224 -5.69 3.17 19.20
C PHE A 224 -5.77 4.53 18.51
N ILE A 225 -5.38 4.60 17.23
CA ILE A 225 -5.38 5.85 16.47
C ILE A 225 -6.81 6.36 16.27
N LEU A 226 -7.77 5.46 16.00
CA LEU A 226 -9.18 5.84 15.90
C LEU A 226 -9.72 6.35 17.24
N PHE A 227 -9.39 5.70 18.34
CA PHE A 227 -9.80 6.11 19.68
C PHE A 227 -9.28 7.51 20.03
N ILE A 228 -7.98 7.76 19.86
CA ILE A 228 -7.37 9.08 20.15
C ILE A 228 -7.94 10.17 19.22
N THR A 229 -8.12 9.88 17.93
CA THR A 229 -8.78 10.79 16.97
C THR A 229 -10.18 11.20 17.44
N ILE A 230 -11.00 10.23 17.88
CA ILE A 230 -12.35 10.50 18.38
C ILE A 230 -12.30 11.33 19.67
N LEU A 231 -11.36 11.03 20.58
CA LEU A 231 -11.18 11.83 21.80
C LEU A 231 -10.83 13.28 21.48
N GLU A 232 -9.81 13.52 20.64
CA GLU A 232 -9.40 14.87 20.24
C GLU A 232 -10.56 15.65 19.61
N LEU A 233 -11.32 15.01 18.71
CA LEU A 233 -12.49 15.62 18.07
C LEU A 233 -13.59 15.95 19.09
N GLY A 234 -13.83 15.06 20.04
CA GLY A 234 -14.82 15.24 21.11
C GLY A 234 -14.47 16.40 22.04
N PHE A 235 -13.22 16.47 22.51
CA PHE A 235 -12.72 17.57 23.34
C PHE A 235 -12.75 18.90 22.58
N PHE A 236 -12.29 18.93 21.33
CA PHE A 236 -12.32 20.13 20.51
C PHE A 236 -13.77 20.63 20.33
N THR A 237 -14.70 19.73 19.96
CA THR A 237 -16.12 20.07 19.80
C THR A 237 -16.72 20.62 21.08
N TYR A 238 -16.43 20.00 22.23
CA TYR A 238 -16.90 20.47 23.54
C TYR A 238 -16.42 21.89 23.85
N TYR A 239 -15.12 22.17 23.67
CA TYR A 239 -14.56 23.50 23.94
C TYR A 239 -15.07 24.55 22.96
N THR A 240 -15.13 24.23 21.66
CA THR A 240 -15.70 25.12 20.64
C THR A 240 -17.14 25.50 20.93
N ILE A 241 -17.99 24.55 21.34
CA ILE A 241 -19.38 24.85 21.72
C ILE A 241 -19.43 25.71 23.00
N SER A 242 -18.55 25.43 23.96
CA SER A 242 -18.52 26.14 25.25
C SER A 242 -18.03 27.58 25.13
N THR A 243 -17.03 27.84 24.28
CA THR A 243 -16.47 29.18 24.05
C THR A 243 -17.18 29.95 22.94
N GLY A 244 -17.85 29.26 22.02
CA GLY A 244 -18.48 29.85 20.85
C GLY A 244 -17.48 30.28 19.76
N ASP A 245 -16.24 29.80 19.81
CA ASP A 245 -15.16 30.18 18.89
C ASP A 245 -14.76 29.04 17.95
N LEU A 246 -14.92 29.29 16.64
CA LEU A 246 -14.57 28.40 15.52
C LEU A 246 -13.42 28.97 14.67
N SER A 247 -12.62 29.88 15.21
CA SER A 247 -11.59 30.55 14.41
C SER A 247 -10.44 29.60 14.01
N PRO A 248 -9.75 29.87 12.87
CA PRO A 248 -8.68 29.00 12.36
C PRO A 248 -7.50 28.83 13.31
N LEU A 249 -7.13 29.92 14.01
CA LEU A 249 -6.11 29.92 15.04
C LEU A 249 -6.69 29.67 16.44
N GLY A 250 -7.99 29.97 16.63
CA GLY A 250 -8.76 29.66 17.83
C GLY A 250 -8.23 30.29 19.13
N THR A 251 -9.08 30.25 20.15
CA THR A 251 -8.69 30.57 21.52
C THR A 251 -8.25 29.30 22.23
N VAL A 252 -7.03 29.30 22.76
CA VAL A 252 -6.51 28.18 23.54
C VAL A 252 -7.29 28.09 24.86
N PRO A 253 -7.79 26.90 25.26
CA PRO A 253 -8.50 26.73 26.53
C PRO A 253 -7.52 26.73 27.71
N ILE A 254 -6.97 27.91 28.06
CA ILE A 254 -5.93 28.12 29.07
C ILE A 254 -6.39 27.69 30.48
N ASP A 255 -7.68 27.79 30.76
CA ASP A 255 -8.26 27.40 32.05
C ASP A 255 -8.55 25.90 32.17
N SER A 256 -8.27 25.11 31.12
CA SER A 256 -8.50 23.67 31.14
C SER A 256 -7.62 22.94 32.17
N VAL A 257 -8.18 21.91 32.79
CA VAL A 257 -7.43 21.01 33.70
C VAL A 257 -6.41 20.14 32.94
N PHE A 258 -6.53 20.05 31.61
CA PHE A 258 -5.72 19.19 30.76
C PHE A 258 -4.54 19.92 30.11
N ILE A 259 -4.57 21.25 30.02
CA ILE A 259 -3.47 22.03 29.43
C ILE A 259 -2.19 21.83 30.25
N TYR A 260 -1.06 21.67 29.57
CA TYR A 260 0.23 21.67 30.24
C TYR A 260 0.57 23.08 30.69
N ARG A 261 0.95 23.20 31.96
CA ARG A 261 1.16 24.46 32.68
C ARG A 261 2.47 24.43 33.45
N PRO A 262 3.43 25.31 33.14
CA PRO A 262 4.70 25.45 33.87
C PRO A 262 4.58 25.64 35.38
N ASP A 263 3.51 26.31 35.81
CA ASP A 263 3.21 26.63 37.21
C ASP A 263 2.54 25.47 37.96
N LYS A 264 2.12 24.40 37.26
CA LYS A 264 1.40 23.25 37.82
C LYS A 264 2.09 21.92 37.53
N ARG A 265 3.43 21.88 37.56
CA ARG A 265 4.23 20.68 37.28
C ARG A 265 3.96 19.49 38.23
N SER A 266 3.40 19.73 39.42
CA SER A 266 2.95 18.66 40.33
C SER A 266 1.70 17.91 39.85
N GLU A 267 0.92 18.52 38.96
CA GLU A 267 -0.28 17.93 38.36
C GLU A 267 0.12 17.04 37.17
N VAL A 268 0.74 15.89 37.48
CA VAL A 268 1.44 15.01 36.52
C VAL A 268 0.63 14.59 35.29
N TRP A 269 -0.69 14.56 35.40
CA TRP A 269 -1.58 14.21 34.28
C TRP A 269 -1.53 15.24 33.14
N ARG A 270 -1.15 16.49 33.43
CA ARG A 270 -0.99 17.57 32.44
C ARG A 270 0.13 17.31 31.44
N PHE A 271 1.11 16.47 31.80
CA PHE A 271 2.17 16.03 30.87
C PHE A 271 1.65 15.08 29.78
N LEU A 272 0.46 14.49 29.97
CA LEU A 272 -0.14 13.56 29.01
C LEU A 272 -1.39 14.13 28.35
N PHE A 273 -2.33 14.67 29.13
CA PHE A 273 -3.65 15.04 28.61
C PHE A 273 -3.67 16.33 27.80
N TYR A 274 -2.58 17.10 27.75
CA TYR A 274 -2.52 18.26 26.87
C TYR A 274 -2.78 17.91 25.40
N MET A 275 -2.54 16.65 25.01
CA MET A 275 -2.74 16.12 23.67
C MET A 275 -4.19 16.22 23.16
N VAL A 276 -5.19 16.24 24.05
CA VAL A 276 -6.61 16.29 23.63
C VAL A 276 -7.11 17.71 23.37
N LEU A 277 -6.34 18.73 23.76
CA LEU A 277 -6.69 20.13 23.55
C LEU A 277 -6.04 20.65 22.27
N HIS A 278 -6.72 21.51 21.53
CA HIS A 278 -6.18 22.12 20.32
C HIS A 278 -6.51 23.62 20.30
N ALA A 279 -5.56 24.40 19.78
CA ALA A 279 -5.68 25.87 19.73
C ALA A 279 -6.78 26.33 18.77
N GLY A 280 -6.94 25.68 17.61
CA GLY A 280 -7.93 26.02 16.57
C GLY A 280 -8.11 24.90 15.57
N TRP A 281 -9.07 25.05 14.64
CA TRP A 281 -9.45 23.94 13.75
C TRP A 281 -8.37 23.58 12.73
N LEU A 282 -7.53 24.54 12.30
CA LEU A 282 -6.40 24.23 11.42
C LEU A 282 -5.38 23.33 12.13
N HIS A 283 -5.08 23.64 13.40
CA HIS A 283 -4.17 22.86 14.22
C HIS A 283 -4.72 21.45 14.45
N LEU A 284 -6.02 21.30 14.74
CA LEU A 284 -6.66 19.99 14.88
C LEU A 284 -6.61 19.20 13.56
N ILE A 285 -7.09 19.77 12.45
CA ILE A 285 -7.17 19.06 11.17
C ILE A 285 -5.79 18.57 10.72
N PHE A 286 -4.74 19.37 10.90
CA PHE A 286 -3.40 18.95 10.55
C PHE A 286 -2.94 17.74 11.39
N ASN A 287 -3.14 17.78 12.72
CA ASN A 287 -2.83 16.66 13.60
C ASN A 287 -3.60 15.40 13.19
N LEU A 288 -4.93 15.50 13.02
CA LEU A 288 -5.76 14.38 12.63
C LEU A 288 -5.37 13.82 11.25
N LEU A 289 -5.06 14.69 10.28
CA LEU A 289 -4.65 14.27 8.95
C LEU A 289 -3.36 13.46 9.00
N VAL A 290 -2.31 13.95 9.66
CA VAL A 290 -1.05 13.23 9.76
C VAL A 290 -1.21 11.96 10.61
N GLN A 291 -1.92 12.04 11.72
CA GLN A 291 -2.24 10.92 12.61
C GLN A 291 -2.97 9.80 11.87
N LEU A 292 -3.98 10.11 11.05
CA LEU A 292 -4.73 9.10 10.30
C LEU A 292 -3.93 8.58 9.10
N LEU A 293 -3.22 9.43 8.37
CA LEU A 293 -2.46 9.01 7.18
C LEU A 293 -1.22 8.18 7.53
N VAL A 294 -0.56 8.46 8.66
CA VAL A 294 0.67 7.77 9.06
C VAL A 294 0.40 6.76 10.17
N GLY A 295 -0.40 7.14 11.17
CA GLY A 295 -0.68 6.31 12.34
C GLY A 295 -1.52 5.09 12.03
N LEU A 296 -2.60 5.19 11.23
CA LEU A 296 -3.44 4.03 10.93
C LEU A 296 -2.67 2.93 10.18
N PRO A 297 -1.93 3.22 9.10
CA PRO A 297 -1.12 2.19 8.45
C PRO A 297 -0.06 1.57 9.37
N LEU A 298 0.62 2.38 10.18
CA LEU A 298 1.56 1.89 11.19
C LEU A 298 0.86 0.96 12.19
N GLU A 299 -0.34 1.29 12.62
CA GLU A 299 -1.11 0.50 13.56
C GLU A 299 -1.58 -0.83 12.95
N MET A 300 -2.00 -0.81 11.69
CA MET A 300 -2.38 -2.02 10.97
C MET A 300 -1.21 -3.01 10.84
N VAL A 301 0.01 -2.51 10.63
CA VAL A 301 1.21 -3.34 10.44
C VAL A 301 1.84 -3.78 11.76
N HIS A 302 1.93 -2.89 12.75
CA HIS A 302 2.67 -3.14 14.00
C HIS A 302 1.76 -3.45 15.20
N GLY A 303 0.47 -3.14 15.11
CA GLY A 303 -0.54 -3.38 16.15
C GLY A 303 -0.70 -2.21 17.13
N SER A 304 -1.89 -2.10 17.70
CA SER A 304 -2.36 -1.00 18.55
C SER A 304 -1.46 -0.69 19.74
N LEU A 305 -1.02 -1.72 20.48
CA LEU A 305 -0.20 -1.53 21.67
C LEU A 305 1.14 -0.86 21.33
N ARG A 306 1.78 -1.29 20.23
CA ARG A 306 3.09 -0.81 19.81
C ARG A 306 3.03 0.65 19.38
N ILE A 307 2.03 0.98 18.57
CA ILE A 307 1.81 2.36 18.12
C ILE A 307 1.35 3.25 19.27
N GLY A 308 0.54 2.72 20.18
CA GLY A 308 0.17 3.42 21.41
C GLY A 308 1.38 3.80 22.26
N VAL A 309 2.33 2.89 22.45
CA VAL A 309 3.58 3.19 23.19
C VAL A 309 4.40 4.28 22.50
N VAL A 310 4.58 4.20 21.18
CA VAL A 310 5.32 5.23 20.41
C VAL A 310 4.65 6.60 20.53
N TYR A 311 3.33 6.66 20.34
CA TYR A 311 2.57 7.90 20.41
C TYR A 311 2.62 8.52 21.81
N MET A 312 2.33 7.73 22.85
CA MET A 312 2.33 8.22 24.24
C MET A 312 3.73 8.61 24.71
N ALA A 313 4.78 7.90 24.27
CA ALA A 313 6.16 8.30 24.52
C ALA A 313 6.50 9.65 23.88
N GLY A 314 5.97 9.91 22.68
CA GLY A 314 6.05 11.19 21.99
C GLY A 314 5.37 12.34 22.73
N VAL A 315 4.14 12.11 23.18
CA VAL A 315 3.38 13.08 24.00
C VAL A 315 4.13 13.41 25.29
N LEU A 316 4.57 12.38 26.02
CA LEU A 316 5.33 12.57 27.26
C LEU A 316 6.66 13.30 27.02
N ALA A 317 7.41 12.91 25.99
CA ALA A 317 8.65 13.57 25.64
C ALA A 317 8.43 15.02 25.18
N GLY A 318 7.31 15.29 24.51
CA GLY A 318 6.91 16.63 24.09
C GLY A 318 6.76 17.57 25.28
N SER A 319 5.96 17.20 26.27
CA SER A 319 5.74 18.03 27.47
C SER A 319 6.98 18.11 28.36
N LEU A 320 7.69 16.99 28.59
CA LEU A 320 8.94 16.98 29.35
C LEU A 320 10.03 17.81 28.65
N GLY A 321 10.16 17.70 27.33
CA GLY A 321 11.09 18.47 26.53
C GLY A 321 10.82 19.97 26.59
N THR A 322 9.56 20.37 26.37
CA THR A 322 9.13 21.76 26.52
C THR A 322 9.39 22.27 27.95
N SER A 323 9.10 21.48 28.99
CA SER A 323 9.33 21.90 30.38
C SER A 323 10.78 22.25 30.71
N VAL A 324 11.74 21.61 30.02
CA VAL A 324 13.19 21.80 30.25
C VAL A 324 13.75 22.90 29.36
N ILE A 325 13.35 22.95 28.09
CA ILE A 325 13.97 23.80 27.06
C ILE A 325 13.23 25.14 26.92
N ASP A 326 11.91 25.14 27.09
CA ASP A 326 11.02 26.29 26.93
C ASP A 326 10.06 26.35 28.12
N SER A 327 10.63 26.53 29.31
CA SER A 327 9.99 26.26 30.61
C SER A 327 8.74 27.09 30.89
N ASP A 328 8.54 28.20 30.18
CA ASP A 328 7.48 29.18 30.44
C ASP A 328 6.29 29.04 29.48
N VAL A 329 6.30 28.03 28.61
CA VAL A 329 5.28 27.86 27.56
C VAL A 329 4.21 26.86 27.99
N PHE A 330 2.95 27.27 27.76
CA PHE A 330 1.79 26.40 27.84
C PHE A 330 1.74 25.48 26.61
N LEU A 331 1.39 24.22 26.80
CA LEU A 331 1.36 23.25 25.71
C LEU A 331 -0.04 22.66 25.54
N VAL A 332 -0.49 22.61 24.29
CA VAL A 332 -1.71 21.94 23.81
C VAL A 332 -1.41 21.27 22.48
N GLY A 333 -2.11 20.19 22.18
CA GLY A 333 -2.09 19.54 20.87
C GLY A 333 -1.46 18.16 20.89
N ALA A 334 -1.98 17.29 20.03
CA ALA A 334 -1.50 15.92 19.83
C ALA A 334 -0.10 15.81 19.18
N SER A 335 0.49 16.95 18.80
CA SER A 335 1.62 17.00 17.87
C SER A 335 2.89 16.30 18.38
N GLY A 336 3.12 16.23 19.69
CA GLY A 336 4.21 15.41 20.25
C GLY A 336 4.10 13.93 19.87
N GLY A 337 2.88 13.38 19.92
CA GLY A 337 2.58 12.02 19.47
C GLY A 337 2.60 11.87 17.95
N VAL A 338 2.07 12.85 17.22
CA VAL A 338 2.07 12.85 15.74
C VAL A 338 3.49 12.88 15.17
N TYR A 339 4.37 13.73 15.72
CA TYR A 339 5.78 13.78 15.32
C TYR A 339 6.52 12.51 15.73
N ALA A 340 6.11 11.84 16.82
CA ALA A 340 6.66 10.53 17.14
C ALA A 340 6.28 9.46 16.09
N LEU A 341 5.04 9.48 15.59
CA LEU A 341 4.62 8.59 14.49
C LEU A 341 5.37 8.89 13.20
N LEU A 342 5.52 10.17 12.83
CA LEU A 342 6.31 10.59 11.67
C LEU A 342 7.77 10.14 11.78
N ALA A 343 8.38 10.30 12.95
CA ALA A 343 9.77 9.89 13.17
C ALA A 343 9.94 8.36 13.22
N ALA A 344 8.97 7.63 13.77
CA ALA A 344 8.96 6.17 13.73
C ALA A 344 8.82 5.65 12.29
N HIS A 345 7.97 6.29 11.48
CA HIS A 345 7.88 6.00 10.05
C HIS A 345 9.18 6.34 9.31
N LEU A 346 9.78 7.50 9.59
CA LEU A 346 11.08 7.89 9.05
C LEU A 346 12.17 6.85 9.39
N ALA A 347 12.21 6.37 10.64
CA ALA A 347 13.14 5.33 11.06
C ALA A 347 12.96 4.04 10.23
N ASN A 348 11.71 3.63 10.01
CA ASN A 348 11.39 2.48 9.16
C ASN A 348 11.87 2.68 7.72
N VAL A 349 11.67 3.85 7.13
CA VAL A 349 12.13 4.18 5.78
C VAL A 349 13.65 4.20 5.70
N LEU A 350 14.35 4.76 6.69
CA LEU A 350 15.81 4.86 6.70
C LEU A 350 16.49 3.49 6.86
N LEU A 351 15.98 2.64 7.74
CA LEU A 351 16.51 1.28 7.93
C LEU A 351 16.32 0.40 6.70
N ASN A 352 15.22 0.62 5.96
CA ASN A 352 14.81 -0.24 4.85
C ASN A 352 14.87 0.46 3.49
N TYR A 353 15.65 1.55 3.40
CA TYR A 353 15.70 2.43 2.24
C TYR A 353 16.00 1.68 0.93
N ASN A 354 16.89 0.69 0.98
CA ASN A 354 17.29 -0.10 -0.20
C ASN A 354 16.21 -1.08 -0.68
N GLN A 355 15.17 -1.34 0.12
CA GLN A 355 14.09 -2.29 -0.17
C GLN A 355 12.76 -1.61 -0.49
N MET A 356 12.66 -0.30 -0.24
CA MET A 356 11.45 0.48 -0.49
C MET A 356 11.50 1.14 -1.88
N GLU A 357 10.51 0.84 -2.71
CA GLU A 357 10.30 1.60 -3.94
C GLU A 357 9.96 3.05 -3.59
N PHE A 358 10.56 4.00 -4.31
CA PHE A 358 10.36 5.44 -4.10
C PHE A 358 10.75 5.98 -2.71
N GLY A 359 11.69 5.34 -2.00
CA GLY A 359 12.18 5.79 -0.69
C GLY A 359 12.54 7.29 -0.62
N ILE A 360 13.18 7.85 -1.66
CA ILE A 360 13.50 9.30 -1.73
C ILE A 360 12.24 10.16 -1.72
N VAL A 361 11.22 9.79 -2.48
CA VAL A 361 9.97 10.56 -2.57
C VAL A 361 9.26 10.57 -1.22
N ARG A 362 9.27 9.42 -0.52
CA ARG A 362 8.72 9.29 0.84
C ARG A 362 9.47 10.19 1.83
N LEU A 363 10.81 10.14 1.83
CA LEU A 363 11.64 10.99 2.67
C LEU A 363 11.40 12.48 2.40
N LEU A 364 11.31 12.88 1.13
CA LEU A 364 10.99 14.25 0.74
C LEU A 364 9.59 14.68 1.18
N ALA A 365 8.59 13.80 1.07
CA ALA A 365 7.23 14.10 1.52
C ALA A 365 7.18 14.32 3.04
N ILE A 366 7.81 13.44 3.83
CA ILE A 366 7.92 13.59 5.29
C ILE A 366 8.63 14.90 5.63
N PHE A 367 9.76 15.17 4.97
CA PHE A 367 10.56 16.37 5.21
C PHE A 367 9.77 17.65 4.91
N VAL A 368 9.06 17.71 3.77
CA VAL A 368 8.25 18.88 3.38
C VAL A 368 7.11 19.11 4.36
N VAL A 369 6.37 18.06 4.72
CA VAL A 369 5.23 18.17 5.67
C VAL A 369 5.73 18.60 7.05
N ALA A 370 6.76 17.93 7.57
CA ALA A 370 7.31 18.24 8.89
C ALA A 370 7.92 19.64 8.95
N SER A 371 8.65 20.05 7.91
CA SER A 371 9.30 21.37 7.85
C SER A 371 8.28 22.50 7.66
N ALA A 372 7.23 22.28 6.88
CA ALA A 372 6.16 23.27 6.72
C ALA A 372 5.42 23.51 8.04
N ASP A 373 5.10 22.46 8.79
CA ASP A 373 4.40 22.57 10.06
C ASP A 373 5.29 23.15 11.19
N VAL A 374 6.54 22.68 11.33
CA VAL A 374 7.49 23.32 12.25
C VAL A 374 7.73 24.77 11.86
N GLY A 375 7.89 25.07 10.57
CA GLY A 375 8.07 26.42 10.05
C GLY A 375 6.87 27.33 10.38
N PHE A 376 5.64 26.81 10.26
CA PHE A 376 4.42 27.50 10.65
C PHE A 376 4.36 27.76 12.16
N ALA A 377 4.73 26.77 13.00
CA ALA A 377 4.80 26.94 14.44
C ALA A 377 5.85 28.00 14.86
N VAL A 378 7.03 27.97 14.25
CA VAL A 378 8.10 28.96 14.47
C VAL A 378 7.68 30.35 14.00
N TYR A 379 7.07 30.46 12.82
CA TYR A 379 6.55 31.72 12.30
C TYR A 379 5.50 32.32 13.24
N ASN A 380 4.51 31.54 13.67
CA ASN A 380 3.51 32.03 14.61
C ASN A 380 4.10 32.45 15.96
N ARG A 381 5.20 31.81 16.40
CA ARG A 381 5.88 32.18 17.65
C ARG A 381 6.61 33.51 17.57
N TYR A 382 7.35 33.77 16.49
CA TYR A 382 8.20 34.96 16.40
C TYR A 382 7.57 36.12 15.62
N ALA A 383 6.63 35.84 14.71
CA ALA A 383 5.91 36.85 13.94
C ALA A 383 4.47 37.08 14.43
N GLY A 384 3.91 36.16 15.23
CA GLY A 384 2.53 36.26 15.73
C GLY A 384 2.30 37.37 16.75
N GLU A 385 3.32 37.80 17.49
CA GLU A 385 3.27 38.98 18.37
C GLU A 385 2.89 40.25 17.60
N LEU A 386 3.24 40.35 16.31
CA LEU A 386 2.89 41.50 15.46
C LEU A 386 1.44 41.50 14.98
N VAL A 387 0.74 40.36 15.08
CA VAL A 387 -0.60 40.13 14.49
C VAL A 387 -1.65 39.77 15.56
N GLY A 388 -1.27 39.71 16.85
CA GLY A 388 -2.18 39.32 17.92
C GLY A 388 -2.65 37.86 17.83
N ALA A 389 -1.86 37.00 17.19
CA ALA A 389 -2.11 35.56 17.17
C ALA A 389 -1.94 35.00 18.59
N GLY A 390 -2.79 34.05 18.99
CA GLY A 390 -2.81 33.47 20.34
C GLY A 390 -1.51 32.79 20.80
N PRO A 391 -1.51 32.13 21.98
CA PRO A 391 -0.30 31.54 22.56
C PRO A 391 0.43 30.61 21.57
N PRO A 392 1.76 30.73 21.45
CA PRO A 392 2.51 30.04 20.42
C PRO A 392 2.54 28.52 20.63
N VAL A 393 2.41 27.77 19.54
CA VAL A 393 2.62 26.31 19.53
C VAL A 393 4.10 26.02 19.76
N SER A 394 4.41 25.09 20.68
CA SER A 394 5.79 24.76 21.02
C SER A 394 6.44 23.88 19.95
N TYR A 395 7.38 24.44 19.17
CA TYR A 395 8.22 23.67 18.25
C TYR A 395 9.12 22.66 18.98
N VAL A 396 9.41 22.89 20.27
CA VAL A 396 10.18 21.97 21.12
C VAL A 396 9.43 20.66 21.32
N ALA A 397 8.10 20.72 21.49
CA ALA A 397 7.28 19.52 21.64
C ALA A 397 7.33 18.65 20.37
N HIS A 398 7.37 19.26 19.17
CA HIS A 398 7.52 18.55 17.91
C HIS A 398 8.88 17.85 17.83
N LEU A 399 9.95 18.58 18.17
CA LEU A 399 11.32 18.05 18.12
C LEU A 399 11.55 16.89 19.09
N THR A 400 11.11 17.05 20.34
CA THR A 400 11.31 16.06 21.41
C THR A 400 10.37 14.86 21.25
N GLY A 401 9.16 15.08 20.75
CA GLY A 401 8.26 14.03 20.28
C GLY A 401 8.87 13.22 19.13
N ALA A 402 9.46 13.88 18.12
CA ALA A 402 10.16 13.21 17.03
C ALA A 402 11.38 12.40 17.52
N LEU A 403 12.16 12.93 18.47
CA LEU A 403 13.28 12.19 19.07
C LEU A 403 12.81 10.94 19.81
N ALA A 404 11.70 11.03 20.55
CA ALA A 404 11.07 9.89 21.20
C ALA A 404 10.55 8.86 20.19
N GLY A 405 9.91 9.31 19.10
CA GLY A 405 9.45 8.43 18.03
C GLY A 405 10.58 7.71 17.30
N LEU A 406 11.69 8.41 17.03
CA LEU A 406 12.87 7.82 16.43
C LEU A 406 13.47 6.76 17.36
N THR A 407 13.63 7.06 18.65
CA THR A 407 14.23 6.13 19.62
C THR A 407 13.31 4.96 19.92
N ILE A 408 12.09 5.19 20.39
CA ILE A 408 11.10 4.14 20.74
C ILE A 408 10.64 3.37 19.49
N GLY A 409 10.50 4.03 18.34
CA GLY A 409 10.19 3.37 17.07
C GLY A 409 11.23 2.29 16.73
N LEU A 410 12.53 2.59 16.88
CA LEU A 410 13.59 1.59 16.70
C LEU A 410 13.51 0.42 17.69
N LEU A 411 12.93 0.62 18.88
CA LEU A 411 12.80 -0.43 19.89
C LEU A 411 11.59 -1.35 19.67
N VAL A 412 10.47 -0.75 19.23
CA VAL A 412 9.15 -1.38 19.29
C VAL A 412 8.69 -1.86 17.91
N LEU A 413 9.09 -1.22 16.82
CA LEU A 413 8.69 -1.67 15.48
C LEU A 413 9.33 -3.04 15.16
N LYS A 414 8.53 -3.92 14.55
CA LYS A 414 8.99 -5.28 14.20
C LYS A 414 10.10 -5.18 13.17
N ASN A 415 11.32 -5.54 13.55
CA ASN A 415 12.38 -5.87 12.59
C ASN A 415 12.38 -7.39 12.37
N PHE A 416 12.12 -7.82 11.14
CA PHE A 416 11.94 -9.25 10.80
C PHE A 416 13.27 -9.99 10.64
N GLU A 417 14.39 -9.27 10.43
CA GLU A 417 15.75 -9.78 10.61
C GLU A 417 16.42 -9.01 11.75
N GLN A 418 17.02 -9.70 12.73
CA GLN A 418 17.85 -9.06 13.76
C GLN A 418 19.33 -9.28 13.46
N LYS A 419 20.04 -8.23 13.05
CA LYS A 419 21.50 -8.23 12.92
C LYS A 419 22.15 -7.70 14.20
N LEU A 420 23.39 -8.13 14.50
CA LEU A 420 24.15 -7.67 15.68
C LEU A 420 24.25 -6.13 15.76
N ARG A 421 24.38 -5.46 14.62
CA ARG A 421 24.39 -3.99 14.51
C ARG A 421 23.08 -3.35 14.99
N GLU A 422 21.95 -4.01 14.75
CA GLU A 422 20.63 -3.53 15.14
C GLU A 422 20.40 -3.69 16.64
N GLN A 423 20.97 -4.75 17.26
CA GLN A 423 20.95 -4.92 18.71
C GLN A 423 21.73 -3.81 19.44
N LEU A 424 22.89 -3.39 18.90
CA LEU A 424 23.62 -2.26 19.47
C LEU A 424 22.83 -0.95 19.35
N MET A 425 22.24 -0.68 18.18
CA MET A 425 21.39 0.49 17.96
C MET A 425 20.18 0.50 18.90
N TRP A 426 19.62 -0.67 19.19
CA TRP A 426 18.53 -0.84 20.16
C TRP A 426 18.95 -0.38 21.56
N TRP A 427 20.09 -0.86 22.09
CA TRP A 427 20.57 -0.45 23.41
C TRP A 427 20.91 1.04 23.49
N ILE A 428 21.49 1.59 22.42
CA ILE A 428 21.78 3.03 22.33
C ILE A 428 20.47 3.83 22.35
N ALA A 429 19.49 3.46 21.54
CA ALA A 429 18.20 4.15 21.47
C ALA A 429 17.46 4.11 22.82
N LEU A 430 17.45 2.95 23.49
CA LEU A 430 16.88 2.80 24.83
C LEU A 430 17.63 3.65 25.86
N GLY A 431 18.97 3.62 25.84
CA GLY A 431 19.80 4.39 26.75
C GLY A 431 19.59 5.90 26.61
N VAL A 432 19.53 6.40 25.37
CA VAL A 432 19.27 7.82 25.07
C VAL A 432 17.88 8.24 25.55
N TYR A 433 16.84 7.48 25.19
CA TYR A 433 15.47 7.81 25.61
C TYR A 433 15.32 7.80 27.14
N ALA A 434 15.86 6.77 27.81
CA ALA A 434 15.81 6.66 29.26
C ALA A 434 16.58 7.79 29.94
N ALA A 435 17.80 8.11 29.48
CA ALA A 435 18.59 9.20 30.04
C ALA A 435 17.89 10.55 29.92
N CYS A 436 17.36 10.89 28.74
CA CYS A 436 16.63 12.15 28.53
C CYS A 436 15.36 12.23 29.39
N THR A 437 14.59 11.14 29.46
CA THR A 437 13.36 11.09 30.25
C THR A 437 13.65 11.20 31.75
N ILE A 438 14.62 10.45 32.27
CA ILE A 438 15.02 10.50 33.68
C ILE A 438 15.51 11.90 34.03
N PHE A 439 16.36 12.50 33.20
CA PHE A 439 16.83 13.87 33.40
C PHE A 439 15.67 14.86 33.48
N ALA A 440 14.74 14.81 32.52
CA ALA A 440 13.60 15.73 32.49
C ALA A 440 12.65 15.52 33.69
N VAL A 441 12.44 14.28 34.11
CA VAL A 441 11.65 13.97 35.32
C VAL A 441 12.35 14.54 36.57
N ILE A 442 13.65 14.31 36.74
CA ILE A 442 14.43 14.88 37.85
C ILE A 442 14.38 16.41 37.82
N TYR A 443 14.52 17.02 36.64
CA TYR A 443 14.40 18.47 36.48
C TYR A 443 13.04 18.98 36.95
N ASN A 444 11.95 18.34 36.55
CA ASN A 444 10.60 18.76 36.94
C ASN A 444 10.31 18.58 38.44
N VAL A 445 10.91 17.56 39.07
CA VAL A 445 10.76 17.29 40.51
C VAL A 445 11.62 18.22 41.36
N THR A 446 12.84 18.55 40.92
CA THR A 446 13.81 19.32 41.73
C THR A 446 13.76 20.83 41.47
N SER A 447 13.34 21.25 40.28
CA SER A 447 13.29 22.68 39.95
C SER A 447 12.08 23.35 40.62
N PRO A 448 12.27 24.46 41.34
CA PRO A 448 11.17 25.21 41.94
C PRO A 448 10.08 25.50 40.90
N SER A 449 8.81 25.33 41.27
CA SER A 449 7.72 25.83 40.43
C SER A 449 7.89 27.34 40.34
N TYR A 450 8.01 27.88 39.12
CA TYR A 450 8.01 29.33 38.93
C TYR A 450 6.62 29.83 39.34
N THR A 451 6.48 30.28 40.59
CA THR A 451 5.36 31.11 41.00
C THR A 451 5.52 32.42 40.26
N TYR A 452 4.74 32.61 39.19
CA TYR A 452 4.43 33.96 38.75
C TYR A 452 3.85 34.70 39.95
N ALA A 453 4.52 35.76 40.39
CA ALA A 453 3.93 36.69 41.32
C ALA A 453 2.62 37.18 40.69
N THR A 454 1.52 36.90 41.38
CA THR A 454 0.15 37.26 41.02
C THR A 454 -0.02 38.72 40.66
#